data_AF-A0A8C9DV06-F1
#
_entry.id   AF-A0A8C9DV06-F1
#
_cell.length_a   1.000
_cell.length_b   1.000
_cell.length_c   1.000
_cell.angle_alpha   90.00
_cell.angle_beta   90.00
_cell.angle_gamma   90.00
#
_symmetry.space_group_name_H-M   'P 1'
#
loop_
_entity.id
_entity.type
_entity.pdbx_description
1 polymer ?
#
loop_
_entity_poly.entity_id
_entity_poly.type
_entity_poly.pdbx_seq_one_letter_code
_entity_poly.pdbx_strand_id
1 'polypeptide(L)'
;MKPNFALQLRLFNLNCWDIPYLSKHRADRIKRLGDFLNVESFDLVLLEEVWCEQDFQYLRQKLSLTYPAAHYFRSGVIGSGLCVFSKHPIQELTQHVYSLNGYPYMIHHGDWFCGKAVGLLVLHLSGLVLNTYVTHLHAEYNRQKDIYLAHRVAQAWELAQFIHHTSKKADVVLLCGDLNMHPEDLGCCLLKEWTGLRDAYLETRDFKGCEEGNTMVPQNCYVTQQELEPFPFGIRIDYVLYKTISGFYMSCKTLETTTGHDPHRGTPLSDHEALMATLYVRHSAPQQNRSPIHRPAERSLLISVLREAWTELGLGMAQAHWWATFSGYVIGLGLLLLALLCILAAGGGAWEAAILLWTPSVGLVLGGGAVYLFHMQEAKGLYRAQAELQHVLGRAREAQDLGLEPQPAPLLGQQEGDRAEE
;
A
#
# COMPACT_ATOMS: atom_id res chain seq x y z
N MET A 1 -21.51 -28.24 22.63
CA MET A 1 -21.06 -27.95 21.25
C MET A 1 -21.00 -26.44 21.10
N LYS A 2 -19.87 -25.84 20.71
CA LYS A 2 -19.85 -24.42 20.36
C LYS A 2 -20.77 -24.24 19.12
N PRO A 3 -21.64 -23.22 19.09
CA PRO A 3 -22.49 -22.99 17.92
C PRO A 3 -21.63 -22.85 16.67
N ASN A 4 -22.15 -23.35 15.55
CA ASN A 4 -21.46 -23.34 14.26
C ASN A 4 -21.45 -21.89 13.74
N PHE A 5 -20.48 -21.09 14.19
CA PHE A 5 -20.33 -19.70 13.80
C PHE A 5 -19.98 -19.61 12.31
N ALA A 6 -20.80 -18.88 11.57
CA ALA A 6 -20.53 -18.48 10.19
C ALA A 6 -20.93 -17.01 10.03
N LEU A 7 -20.00 -16.20 9.54
CA LEU A 7 -20.18 -14.80 9.21
C LEU A 7 -19.96 -14.62 7.72
N GLN A 8 -20.90 -13.96 7.06
CA GLN A 8 -20.74 -13.47 5.70
C GLN A 8 -20.44 -11.97 5.78
N LEU A 9 -19.40 -11.54 5.06
CA LEU A 9 -18.93 -10.16 4.99
C LEU A 9 -18.94 -9.70 3.53
N ARG A 10 -19.71 -8.67 3.21
CA ARG A 10 -19.73 -8.01 1.90
C ARG A 10 -18.88 -6.75 1.96
N LEU A 11 -17.92 -6.63 1.05
CA LEU A 11 -16.96 -5.54 1.00
C LEU A 11 -17.06 -4.81 -0.32
N PHE A 12 -16.84 -3.50 -0.28
CA PHE A 12 -16.68 -2.64 -1.45
C PHE A 12 -15.36 -1.88 -1.34
N ASN A 13 -14.52 -1.96 -2.37
CA ASN A 13 -13.27 -1.20 -2.49
C ASN A 13 -13.24 -0.41 -3.80
N LEU A 14 -12.88 0.87 -3.77
CA LEU A 14 -12.78 1.69 -4.96
C LEU A 14 -11.86 2.90 -4.77
N ASN A 15 -10.84 3.01 -5.61
CA ASN A 15 -10.20 4.28 -5.92
C ASN A 15 -11.21 5.17 -6.67
N CYS A 16 -11.64 6.27 -6.02
CA CYS A 16 -12.73 7.12 -6.50
C CYS A 16 -12.29 8.17 -7.53
N TRP A 17 -10.99 8.40 -7.71
CA TRP A 17 -10.46 9.46 -8.56
C TRP A 17 -11.20 10.78 -8.35
N ASP A 18 -11.34 11.23 -7.11
CA ASP A 18 -12.10 12.43 -6.72
C ASP A 18 -11.20 13.67 -6.68
N ILE A 19 -10.30 13.81 -7.66
CA ILE A 19 -9.31 14.90 -7.67
C ILE A 19 -9.99 16.21 -8.11
N PRO A 20 -9.97 17.27 -7.28
CA PRO A 20 -10.55 18.56 -7.66
C PRO A 20 -9.91 19.11 -8.94
N TYR A 21 -10.74 19.64 -9.84
CA TYR A 21 -10.38 20.25 -11.13
C TYR A 21 -9.77 19.32 -12.19
N LEU A 22 -9.23 18.15 -11.82
CA LEU A 22 -8.68 17.18 -12.77
C LEU A 22 -9.70 16.11 -13.17
N SER A 23 -10.40 15.55 -12.18
CA SER A 23 -11.29 14.41 -12.43
C SER A 23 -12.60 14.83 -13.10
N LYS A 24 -12.96 14.12 -14.16
CA LYS A 24 -14.16 14.42 -14.95
C LYS A 24 -15.42 13.98 -14.21
N HIS A 25 -16.49 14.76 -14.40
CA HIS A 25 -17.85 14.45 -13.93
C HIS A 25 -17.95 14.15 -12.43
N ARG A 26 -17.05 14.72 -11.62
CA ARG A 26 -16.83 14.39 -10.22
C ARG A 26 -18.10 14.38 -9.35
N ALA A 27 -18.86 15.48 -9.34
CA ALA A 27 -20.07 15.60 -8.52
C ALA A 27 -21.15 14.56 -8.89
N ASP A 28 -21.29 14.24 -10.18
CA ASP A 28 -22.23 13.22 -10.64
C ASP A 28 -21.78 11.81 -10.22
N ARG A 29 -20.49 11.48 -10.37
CA ARG A 29 -19.93 10.19 -9.95
C ARG A 29 -20.07 9.97 -8.44
N ILE A 30 -19.72 10.96 -7.62
CA ILE A 30 -19.88 10.88 -6.15
C ILE A 30 -21.36 10.71 -5.76
N LYS A 31 -22.28 11.41 -6.44
CA LYS A 31 -23.72 11.22 -6.21
C LYS A 31 -24.16 9.80 -6.53
N ARG A 32 -23.79 9.26 -7.70
CA ARG A 32 -24.13 7.90 -8.14
C ARG A 32 -23.48 6.82 -7.28
N LEU A 33 -22.23 7.03 -6.85
CA LEU A 33 -21.54 6.15 -5.90
C LEU A 33 -22.35 6.05 -4.60
N GLY A 34 -22.79 7.17 -4.03
CA GLY A 34 -23.64 7.16 -2.83
C GLY A 34 -24.98 6.46 -3.03
N ASP A 35 -25.62 6.59 -4.21
CA ASP A 35 -26.86 5.88 -4.52
C ASP A 35 -26.61 4.37 -4.62
N PHE A 36 -25.57 3.97 -5.35
CA PHE A 36 -25.15 2.59 -5.51
C PHE A 36 -24.86 1.91 -4.18
N LEU A 37 -24.06 2.55 -3.31
CA LEU A 37 -23.69 2.01 -2.00
C LEU A 37 -24.89 1.84 -1.06
N ASN A 38 -25.91 2.70 -1.15
CA ASN A 38 -27.15 2.55 -0.39
C ASN A 38 -28.00 1.37 -0.88
N VAL A 39 -28.10 1.19 -2.21
CA VAL A 39 -28.85 0.08 -2.82
C VAL A 39 -28.18 -1.26 -2.53
N GLU A 40 -26.88 -1.37 -2.80
CA GLU A 40 -26.14 -2.61 -2.62
C GLU A 40 -25.95 -2.97 -1.16
N SER A 41 -25.79 -1.97 -0.29
CA SER A 41 -25.74 -2.18 1.16
C SER A 41 -24.65 -3.18 1.55
N PHE A 42 -23.38 -2.83 1.30
CA PHE A 42 -22.22 -3.61 1.74
C PHE A 42 -22.03 -3.51 3.27
N ASP A 43 -21.26 -4.40 3.88
CA ASP A 43 -20.94 -4.33 5.31
C ASP A 43 -19.82 -3.33 5.59
N LEU A 44 -18.83 -3.28 4.69
CA LEU A 44 -17.72 -2.33 4.71
C LEU A 44 -17.50 -1.74 3.33
N VAL A 45 -17.27 -0.43 3.30
CA VAL A 45 -16.89 0.36 2.12
C VAL A 45 -15.56 1.01 2.44
N LEU A 46 -14.56 0.76 1.60
CA LEU A 46 -13.23 1.33 1.68
C LEU A 46 -12.99 2.11 0.39
N LEU A 47 -12.70 3.41 0.51
CA LEU A 47 -12.53 4.29 -0.63
C LEU A 47 -11.17 4.98 -0.58
N GLU A 48 -10.49 4.99 -1.71
CA GLU A 48 -9.28 5.75 -1.97
C GLU A 48 -9.59 6.97 -2.82
N GLU A 49 -8.67 7.93 -2.85
CA GLU A 49 -8.76 9.15 -3.65
C GLU A 49 -9.99 10.02 -3.44
N VAL A 50 -10.62 9.98 -2.25
CA VAL A 50 -11.59 10.99 -1.82
C VAL A 50 -10.82 12.20 -1.28
N TRP A 51 -10.35 13.06 -2.18
CA TRP A 51 -9.44 14.17 -1.84
C TRP A 51 -10.16 15.38 -1.23
N CYS A 52 -11.47 15.47 -1.40
CA CYS A 52 -12.28 16.60 -0.97
C CYS A 52 -13.08 16.23 0.30
N GLU A 53 -12.83 16.91 1.41
CA GLU A 53 -13.59 16.68 2.66
C GLU A 53 -15.09 17.00 2.46
N GLN A 54 -15.44 17.97 1.60
CA GLN A 54 -16.84 18.24 1.28
C GLN A 54 -17.52 17.04 0.59
N ASP A 55 -16.82 16.36 -0.32
CA ASP A 55 -17.33 15.18 -1.02
C ASP A 55 -17.46 13.99 -0.03
N PHE A 56 -16.53 13.84 0.92
CA PHE A 56 -16.69 12.90 2.05
C PHE A 56 -17.91 13.23 2.93
N GLN A 57 -18.10 14.48 3.34
CA GLN A 57 -19.24 14.86 4.19
C GLN A 57 -20.57 14.66 3.45
N TYR A 58 -20.62 14.92 2.14
CA TYR A 58 -21.76 14.60 1.31
C TYR A 58 -22.08 13.10 1.33
N LEU A 59 -21.09 12.24 1.07
CA LEU A 59 -21.25 10.78 1.14
C LEU A 59 -21.71 10.34 2.53
N ARG A 60 -21.07 10.84 3.59
CA ARG A 60 -21.44 10.54 4.98
C ARG A 60 -22.89 10.88 5.29
N GLN A 61 -23.38 12.04 4.86
CA GLN A 61 -24.77 12.40 5.05
C GLN A 61 -25.70 11.46 4.29
N LYS A 62 -25.41 11.23 3.00
CA LYS A 62 -26.20 10.38 2.10
C LYS A 62 -26.26 8.91 2.53
N LEU A 63 -25.18 8.42 3.14
CA LEU A 63 -24.98 7.04 3.55
C LEU A 63 -25.36 6.78 5.01
N SER A 64 -25.70 7.82 5.79
CA SER A 64 -25.86 7.75 7.26
C SER A 64 -26.87 6.72 7.77
N LEU A 65 -27.95 6.46 7.02
CA LEU A 65 -28.96 5.46 7.40
C LEU A 65 -28.45 4.03 7.21
N THR A 66 -27.64 3.79 6.19
CA THR A 66 -27.10 2.47 5.86
C THR A 66 -25.81 2.20 6.63
N TYR A 67 -24.95 3.21 6.78
CA TYR A 67 -23.62 3.13 7.36
C TYR A 67 -23.51 4.12 8.54
N PRO A 68 -23.88 3.71 9.76
CA PRO A 68 -23.85 4.58 10.93
C PRO A 68 -22.44 4.99 11.35
N ALA A 69 -21.42 4.22 10.97
CA ALA A 69 -20.02 4.51 11.26
C ALA A 69 -19.28 4.92 9.98
N ALA A 70 -18.56 6.03 10.03
CA ALA A 70 -17.77 6.53 8.92
C ALA A 70 -16.51 7.25 9.44
N HIS A 71 -15.42 7.17 8.69
CA HIS A 71 -14.18 7.88 9.04
C HIS A 71 -13.44 8.40 7.81
N TYR A 72 -12.82 9.56 7.96
CA TYR A 72 -11.96 10.20 6.96
C TYR A 72 -10.56 10.36 7.54
N PHE A 73 -9.58 9.72 6.91
CA PHE A 73 -8.20 9.66 7.37
C PHE A 73 -7.45 10.92 6.91
N ARG A 74 -7.05 11.79 7.84
CA ARG A 74 -6.44 13.09 7.53
C ARG A 74 -4.92 13.01 7.62
N SER A 75 -4.23 13.54 6.62
CA SER A 75 -2.76 13.58 6.56
C SER A 75 -2.28 14.55 5.47
N GLY A 76 -0.97 14.84 5.46
CA GLY A 76 -0.35 15.62 4.39
C GLY A 76 -0.90 17.04 4.25
N VAL A 77 -0.63 17.66 3.09
CA VAL A 77 -1.15 19.00 2.76
C VAL A 77 -2.54 18.89 2.15
N ILE A 78 -2.74 17.92 1.24
CA ILE A 78 -4.00 17.74 0.51
C ILE A 78 -4.83 16.52 0.97
N GLY A 79 -4.41 15.80 2.01
CA GLY A 79 -5.13 14.64 2.54
C GLY A 79 -4.43 13.30 2.28
N SER A 80 -5.00 12.22 2.83
CA SER A 80 -4.64 10.84 2.46
C SER A 80 -5.44 10.32 1.26
N GLY A 81 -6.61 10.92 1.01
CA GLY A 81 -7.62 10.41 0.08
C GLY A 81 -8.42 9.21 0.62
N LEU A 82 -8.15 8.73 1.84
CA LEU A 82 -8.76 7.51 2.36
C LEU A 82 -9.98 7.81 3.21
N CYS A 83 -11.08 7.10 2.95
CA CYS A 83 -12.23 7.10 3.82
C CYS A 83 -12.95 5.76 3.84
N VAL A 84 -13.75 5.55 4.87
CA VAL A 84 -14.41 4.27 5.13
C VAL A 84 -15.82 4.49 5.65
N PHE A 85 -16.73 3.59 5.28
CA PHE A 85 -18.09 3.51 5.79
C PHE A 85 -18.37 2.08 6.24
N SER A 86 -19.02 1.93 7.39
CA SER A 86 -19.31 0.62 7.99
C SER A 86 -20.74 0.57 8.51
N LYS A 87 -21.39 -0.57 8.25
CA LYS A 87 -22.64 -0.94 8.92
C LYS A 87 -22.45 -1.22 10.41
N HIS A 88 -21.23 -1.57 10.79
CA HIS A 88 -20.88 -2.01 12.12
C HIS A 88 -20.15 -0.90 12.88
N PRO A 89 -20.32 -0.82 14.22
CA PRO A 89 -19.60 0.16 15.01
C PRO A 89 -18.09 -0.08 14.97
N ILE A 90 -17.34 0.96 14.59
CA ILE A 90 -15.87 0.95 14.60
C ILE A 90 -15.40 1.13 16.05
N GLN A 91 -14.64 0.16 16.57
CA GLN A 91 -14.18 0.14 17.96
C GLN A 91 -12.90 0.96 18.13
N GLU A 92 -11.96 0.78 17.20
CA GLU A 92 -10.68 1.48 17.22
C GLU A 92 -10.33 1.95 15.81
N LEU A 93 -9.65 3.09 15.76
CA LEU A 93 -9.12 3.70 14.54
C LEU A 93 -7.65 4.04 14.77
N THR A 94 -6.82 3.74 13.79
CA THR A 94 -5.40 4.13 13.80
C THR A 94 -4.96 4.43 12.37
N GLN A 95 -3.99 5.32 12.21
CA GLN A 95 -3.45 5.69 10.92
C GLN A 95 -1.92 5.66 10.98
N HIS A 96 -1.29 5.17 9.92
CA HIS A 96 0.16 5.29 9.70
C HIS A 96 0.41 6.02 8.39
N VAL A 97 1.05 7.19 8.44
CA VAL A 97 1.45 7.96 7.26
C VAL A 97 2.82 7.48 6.81
N TYR A 98 2.96 7.19 5.52
CA TYR A 98 4.21 6.68 4.99
C TYR A 98 5.31 7.73 4.98
N SER A 99 6.54 7.23 5.08
CA SER A 99 7.73 8.07 5.26
C SER A 99 8.16 8.79 3.96
N LEU A 100 7.86 8.21 2.80
CA LEU A 100 8.30 8.67 1.48
C LEU A 100 7.12 8.75 0.51
N ASN A 101 6.87 9.92 -0.08
CA ASN A 101 5.70 10.19 -0.92
C ASN A 101 6.03 10.85 -2.27
N GLY A 102 7.27 10.73 -2.76
CA GLY A 102 7.65 11.28 -4.08
C GLY A 102 8.53 12.52 -3.95
N TYR A 103 8.54 13.39 -4.97
CA TYR A 103 9.45 14.53 -5.07
C TYR A 103 8.70 15.87 -5.14
N PRO A 104 9.07 16.89 -4.35
CA PRO A 104 8.37 18.19 -4.32
C PRO A 104 8.44 18.96 -5.63
N TYR A 105 9.54 18.79 -6.36
CA TYR A 105 9.77 19.45 -7.64
C TYR A 105 9.06 18.76 -8.82
N MET A 106 8.47 17.58 -8.61
CA MET A 106 7.63 16.90 -9.59
C MET A 106 6.17 17.32 -9.40
N ILE A 107 5.87 18.59 -9.65
CA ILE A 107 4.57 19.21 -9.32
C ILE A 107 3.39 18.48 -9.99
N HIS A 108 3.61 17.93 -11.19
CA HIS A 108 2.60 17.16 -11.92
C HIS A 108 2.36 15.76 -11.33
N HIS A 109 3.20 15.32 -10.39
CA HIS A 109 3.08 14.04 -9.69
C HIS A 109 2.61 14.34 -8.26
N GLY A 110 1.28 14.37 -8.08
CA GLY A 110 0.64 14.93 -6.89
C GLY A 110 0.97 14.25 -5.55
N ASP A 111 1.52 13.03 -5.58
CA ASP A 111 1.77 12.20 -4.39
C ASP A 111 2.56 12.92 -3.29
N TRP A 112 3.52 13.79 -3.64
CA TRP A 112 4.36 14.46 -2.63
C TRP A 112 3.55 15.39 -1.72
N PHE A 113 2.49 16.00 -2.26
CA PHE A 113 1.60 16.87 -1.48
C PHE A 113 0.60 16.05 -0.66
N CYS A 114 0.39 14.80 -1.02
CA CYS A 114 -0.45 13.85 -0.29
C CYS A 114 0.26 13.34 0.97
N GLY A 115 -0.52 12.94 1.96
CA GLY A 115 -0.03 12.13 3.07
C GLY A 115 -0.43 10.67 2.87
N LYS A 116 0.11 10.00 1.84
CA LYS A 116 -0.22 8.59 1.57
C LYS A 116 -0.02 7.77 2.85
N ALA A 117 -0.96 6.88 3.12
CA ALA A 117 -1.10 6.26 4.43
C ALA A 117 -1.81 4.91 4.35
N VAL A 118 -1.82 4.21 5.47
CA VAL A 118 -2.76 3.13 5.76
C VAL A 118 -3.64 3.52 6.96
N GLY A 119 -4.94 3.31 6.81
CA GLY A 119 -5.92 3.40 7.89
C GLY A 119 -6.28 2.01 8.41
N LEU A 120 -6.28 1.82 9.73
CA LEU A 120 -6.75 0.62 10.43
C LEU A 120 -8.09 0.90 11.12
N LEU A 121 -9.01 -0.04 10.95
CA LEU A 121 -10.27 -0.16 11.66
C LEU A 121 -10.30 -1.48 12.43
N VAL A 122 -10.68 -1.43 13.71
CA VAL A 122 -10.96 -2.63 14.50
C VAL A 122 -12.47 -2.75 14.69
N LEU A 123 -13.02 -3.89 14.31
CA LEU A 123 -14.46 -4.19 14.35
C LEU A 123 -14.68 -5.46 15.18
N HIS A 124 -15.69 -5.44 16.05
CA HIS A 124 -16.13 -6.62 16.80
C HIS A 124 -17.42 -7.15 16.19
N LEU A 125 -17.32 -8.27 15.47
CA LEU A 125 -18.42 -8.83 14.69
C LEU A 125 -18.75 -10.22 15.23
N SER A 126 -19.86 -10.35 15.97
CA SER A 126 -20.33 -11.64 16.47
C SER A 126 -19.28 -12.43 17.26
N GLY A 127 -18.47 -11.74 18.06
CA GLY A 127 -17.39 -12.32 18.87
C GLY A 127 -16.03 -12.48 18.16
N LEU A 128 -15.93 -12.05 16.90
CA LEU A 128 -14.71 -11.99 16.10
C LEU A 128 -14.09 -10.58 16.16
N VAL A 129 -12.77 -10.49 16.32
CA VAL A 129 -12.01 -9.26 16.09
C VAL A 129 -11.55 -9.20 14.65
N LEU A 130 -12.14 -8.31 13.86
CA LEU A 130 -11.76 -8.02 12.48
C LEU A 130 -10.91 -6.75 12.44
N ASN A 131 -9.66 -6.89 12.00
CA ASN A 131 -8.84 -5.74 11.63
C ASN A 131 -8.94 -5.52 10.12
N THR A 132 -9.45 -4.36 9.73
CA THR A 132 -9.57 -3.95 8.34
C THR A 132 -8.63 -2.78 8.05
N TYR A 133 -7.88 -2.87 6.97
CA TYR A 133 -6.91 -1.88 6.53
C TYR A 133 -7.34 -1.32 5.17
N VAL A 134 -7.30 0.00 5.03
CA VAL A 134 -7.47 0.72 3.76
C VAL A 134 -6.17 1.43 3.43
N THR A 135 -5.69 1.38 2.19
CA THR A 135 -4.44 2.03 1.80
C THR A 135 -4.48 2.50 0.36
N HIS A 136 -3.70 3.53 0.07
CA HIS A 136 -3.36 3.94 -1.29
C HIS A 136 -1.86 4.20 -1.33
N LEU A 137 -1.11 3.38 -2.07
CA LEU A 137 0.34 3.53 -2.22
C LEU A 137 0.68 4.58 -3.29
N HIS A 138 1.95 4.96 -3.38
CA HIS A 138 2.44 5.95 -4.33
C HIS A 138 2.16 5.48 -5.76
N ALA A 139 1.75 6.38 -6.66
CA ALA A 139 1.44 6.02 -8.05
C ALA A 139 2.68 5.61 -8.86
N GLU A 140 2.48 4.70 -9.83
CA GLU A 140 3.45 4.42 -10.89
C GLU A 140 3.18 5.32 -12.09
N TYR A 141 4.00 6.36 -12.27
CA TYR A 141 3.82 7.32 -13.36
C TYR A 141 4.42 6.88 -14.70
N ASN A 142 5.34 5.90 -14.69
CA ASN A 142 6.01 5.42 -15.89
C ASN A 142 6.61 4.02 -15.68
N ARG A 143 6.05 3.01 -16.34
CA ARG A 143 6.49 1.61 -16.22
C ARG A 143 7.93 1.37 -16.66
N GLN A 144 8.40 2.08 -17.69
CA GLN A 144 9.74 1.88 -18.26
C GLN A 144 10.83 2.61 -17.48
N LYS A 145 10.47 3.74 -16.85
CA LYS A 145 11.39 4.60 -16.09
C LYS A 145 10.76 5.01 -14.77
N ASP A 146 10.63 4.04 -13.89
CA ASP A 146 10.03 4.26 -12.59
C ASP A 146 11.04 4.80 -11.57
N ILE A 147 11.05 6.11 -11.42
CA ILE A 147 11.90 6.81 -10.44
C ILE A 147 11.35 6.71 -9.00
N TYR A 148 10.19 6.09 -8.81
CA TYR A 148 9.50 5.98 -7.51
C TYR A 148 9.47 4.55 -6.97
N LEU A 149 10.14 3.60 -7.63
CA LEU A 149 10.14 2.19 -7.21
C LEU A 149 10.59 2.05 -5.75
N ALA A 150 11.71 2.69 -5.37
CA ALA A 150 12.23 2.64 -4.01
C ALA A 150 11.24 3.25 -2.99
N HIS A 151 10.47 4.28 -3.38
CA HIS A 151 9.41 4.82 -2.53
C HIS A 151 8.28 3.80 -2.36
N ARG A 152 7.78 3.19 -3.45
CA ARG A 152 6.73 2.16 -3.37
C ARG A 152 7.17 0.95 -2.56
N VAL A 153 8.42 0.49 -2.71
CA VAL A 153 8.99 -0.61 -1.91
C VAL A 153 9.07 -0.24 -0.42
N ALA A 154 9.50 0.99 -0.10
CA ALA A 154 9.54 1.46 1.29
C ALA A 154 8.12 1.52 1.90
N GLN A 155 7.15 2.07 1.16
CA GLN A 155 5.75 2.11 1.62
C GLN A 155 5.15 0.71 1.80
N ALA A 156 5.42 -0.21 0.87
CA ALA A 156 4.97 -1.59 0.97
C ALA A 156 5.57 -2.28 2.20
N TRP A 157 6.85 -2.02 2.50
CA TRP A 157 7.49 -2.51 3.72
C TRP A 157 6.87 -1.92 4.99
N GLU A 158 6.63 -0.62 5.03
CA GLU A 158 5.95 0.05 6.14
C GLU A 158 4.54 -0.51 6.37
N LEU A 159 3.76 -0.71 5.29
CA LEU A 159 2.43 -1.34 5.32
C LEU A 159 2.50 -2.76 5.88
N ALA A 160 3.43 -3.57 5.37
CA ALA A 160 3.60 -4.96 5.79
C ALA A 160 3.97 -5.06 7.27
N GLN A 161 4.86 -4.18 7.74
CA GLN A 161 5.23 -4.06 9.14
C GLN A 161 4.06 -3.58 10.00
N PHE A 162 3.34 -2.56 9.56
CA PHE A 162 2.18 -2.04 10.29
C PHE A 162 1.16 -3.15 10.51
N ILE A 163 0.74 -3.85 9.45
CA ILE A 163 -0.18 -5.00 9.52
C ILE A 163 0.37 -6.08 10.45
N HIS A 164 1.65 -6.45 10.33
CA HIS A 164 2.26 -7.47 11.17
C HIS A 164 2.15 -7.14 12.67
N HIS A 165 2.39 -5.89 13.04
CA HIS A 165 2.39 -5.47 14.45
C HIS A 165 0.99 -5.26 15.02
N THR A 166 0.08 -4.67 14.24
CA THR A 166 -1.27 -4.33 14.71
C THR A 166 -2.25 -5.50 14.63
N SER A 167 -1.99 -6.51 13.80
CA SER A 167 -2.89 -7.67 13.65
C SER A 167 -2.74 -8.77 14.70
N LYS A 168 -1.81 -8.66 15.66
CA LYS A 168 -1.50 -9.74 16.63
C LYS A 168 -2.68 -10.21 17.48
N LYS A 169 -3.71 -9.37 17.67
CA LYS A 169 -4.92 -9.67 18.43
C LYS A 169 -6.17 -9.89 17.54
N ALA A 170 -6.02 -9.82 16.22
CA ALA A 170 -7.12 -9.98 15.29
C ALA A 170 -7.40 -11.47 15.06
N ASP A 171 -8.66 -11.84 14.86
CA ASP A 171 -9.02 -13.17 14.37
C ASP A 171 -9.00 -13.20 12.83
N VAL A 172 -9.37 -12.07 12.22
CA VAL A 172 -9.36 -11.85 10.76
C VAL A 172 -8.64 -10.55 10.45
N VAL A 173 -7.84 -10.60 9.39
CA VAL A 173 -7.14 -9.46 8.82
C VAL A 173 -7.62 -9.28 7.39
N LEU A 174 -8.03 -8.07 7.05
CA LEU A 174 -8.48 -7.67 5.73
C LEU A 174 -7.72 -6.41 5.30
N LEU A 175 -7.08 -6.43 4.15
CA LEU A 175 -6.48 -5.25 3.52
C LEU A 175 -7.20 -5.01 2.20
N CYS A 176 -7.71 -3.80 2.01
CA CYS A 176 -8.22 -3.36 0.72
C CYS A 176 -7.51 -2.08 0.28
N GLY A 177 -7.39 -1.91 -1.02
CA GLY A 177 -7.05 -0.63 -1.62
C GLY A 177 -6.15 -0.71 -2.84
N ASP A 178 -5.75 0.47 -3.30
CA ASP A 178 -4.90 0.66 -4.46
C ASP A 178 -3.42 0.58 -4.07
N LEU A 179 -2.76 -0.49 -4.51
CA LEU A 179 -1.34 -0.71 -4.24
C LEU A 179 -0.44 -0.11 -5.32
N ASN A 180 -0.98 0.42 -6.42
CA ASN A 180 -0.23 0.99 -7.54
C ASN A 180 0.91 0.08 -8.05
N MET A 181 0.69 -1.23 -7.95
CA MET A 181 1.66 -2.27 -8.28
C MET A 181 0.95 -3.51 -8.82
N HIS A 182 1.49 -4.10 -9.87
CA HIS A 182 1.00 -5.36 -10.43
C HIS A 182 1.23 -6.53 -9.47
N PRO A 183 0.54 -7.67 -9.66
CA PRO A 183 0.60 -8.79 -8.72
C PRO A 183 2.00 -9.36 -8.50
N GLU A 184 2.87 -9.27 -9.52
CA GLU A 184 4.25 -9.78 -9.53
C GLU A 184 5.29 -8.73 -9.14
N ASP A 185 4.89 -7.46 -8.99
CA ASP A 185 5.81 -6.39 -8.64
C ASP A 185 6.35 -6.57 -7.22
N LEU A 186 7.59 -6.12 -7.02
CA LEU A 186 8.37 -6.36 -5.81
C LEU A 186 7.64 -5.98 -4.52
N GLY A 187 6.99 -4.81 -4.47
CA GLY A 187 6.27 -4.37 -3.27
C GLY A 187 5.03 -5.22 -2.97
N CYS A 188 4.29 -5.64 -3.99
CA CYS A 188 3.17 -6.59 -3.85
C CYS A 188 3.64 -7.95 -3.33
N CYS A 189 4.71 -8.49 -3.91
CA CYS A 189 5.34 -9.72 -3.44
C CYS A 189 5.83 -9.58 -1.99
N LEU A 190 6.55 -8.51 -1.67
CA LEU A 190 7.06 -8.23 -0.32
C LEU A 190 5.93 -8.20 0.71
N LEU A 191 4.85 -7.47 0.41
CA LEU A 191 3.69 -7.37 1.27
C LEU A 191 3.04 -8.73 1.52
N LYS A 192 2.75 -9.49 0.46
CA LYS A 192 2.08 -10.80 0.57
C LYS A 192 2.94 -11.81 1.30
N GLU A 193 4.22 -11.94 0.95
CA GLU A 193 5.14 -12.91 1.57
C GLU A 193 5.39 -12.59 3.05
N TRP A 194 5.53 -11.31 3.41
CA TRP A 194 5.75 -10.92 4.82
C TRP A 194 4.49 -11.10 5.68
N THR A 195 3.33 -10.73 5.14
CA THR A 195 2.09 -10.73 5.92
C THR A 195 1.35 -12.07 5.87
N GLY A 196 1.60 -12.90 4.85
CA GLY A 196 0.83 -14.12 4.57
C GLY A 196 -0.61 -13.84 4.13
N LEU A 197 -0.90 -12.62 3.65
CA LEU A 197 -2.19 -12.27 3.11
C LEU A 197 -2.42 -12.98 1.77
N ARG A 198 -3.62 -13.53 1.60
CA ARG A 198 -4.05 -14.19 0.36
C ARG A 198 -4.92 -13.26 -0.47
N ASP A 199 -4.80 -13.38 -1.77
CA ASP A 199 -5.50 -12.56 -2.74
C ASP A 199 -6.91 -13.13 -3.03
N ALA A 200 -7.96 -12.33 -2.78
CA ALA A 200 -9.33 -12.75 -3.03
C ALA A 200 -9.60 -13.13 -4.50
N TYR A 201 -8.92 -12.47 -5.44
CA TYR A 201 -9.04 -12.78 -6.87
C TYR A 201 -8.51 -14.19 -7.18
N LEU A 202 -7.37 -14.57 -6.60
CA LEU A 202 -6.78 -15.89 -6.81
C LEU A 202 -7.52 -17.01 -6.05
N GLU A 203 -8.18 -16.66 -4.94
CA GLU A 203 -8.85 -17.63 -4.06
C GLU A 203 -10.31 -17.89 -4.46
N THR A 204 -10.98 -16.96 -5.15
CA THR A 204 -12.38 -17.13 -5.54
C THR A 204 -12.53 -18.14 -6.67
N ARG A 205 -13.67 -18.86 -6.69
CA ARG A 205 -14.09 -19.70 -7.83
C ARG A 205 -15.22 -19.09 -8.64
N ASP A 206 -15.80 -18.01 -8.15
CA ASP A 206 -16.90 -17.27 -8.78
C ASP A 206 -16.44 -15.81 -8.92
N PHE A 207 -15.65 -15.58 -9.98
CA PHE A 207 -15.20 -14.24 -10.36
C PHE A 207 -16.04 -13.73 -11.53
N LYS A 208 -16.52 -12.48 -11.43
CA LYS A 208 -17.23 -11.80 -12.52
C LYS A 208 -16.67 -10.40 -12.69
N GLY A 209 -15.98 -10.16 -13.79
CA GLY A 209 -15.30 -8.89 -13.98
C GLY A 209 -14.44 -8.88 -15.22
N CYS A 210 -13.54 -7.91 -15.28
CA CYS A 210 -12.55 -7.79 -16.33
C CYS A 210 -11.54 -8.95 -16.28
N GLU A 211 -10.99 -9.31 -17.43
CA GLU A 211 -9.96 -10.36 -17.53
C GLU A 211 -8.77 -10.05 -16.61
N GLU A 212 -8.14 -11.11 -16.10
CA GLU A 212 -6.99 -11.05 -15.18
C GLU A 212 -7.23 -10.27 -13.86
N GLY A 213 -8.48 -9.89 -13.58
CA GLY A 213 -8.82 -9.07 -12.42
C GLY A 213 -8.40 -7.60 -12.58
N ASN A 214 -8.26 -7.13 -13.82
CA ASN A 214 -7.85 -5.76 -14.12
C ASN A 214 -8.84 -4.73 -13.58
N THR A 215 -8.30 -3.66 -13.00
CA THR A 215 -9.04 -2.59 -12.35
C THR A 215 -8.85 -1.24 -13.01
N MET A 216 -7.93 -1.09 -13.97
CA MET A 216 -8.00 -0.03 -14.97
C MET A 216 -8.07 -0.68 -16.35
N VAL A 217 -9.13 -0.40 -17.11
CA VAL A 217 -9.42 -1.18 -18.33
C VAL A 217 -9.70 -0.31 -19.55
N PRO A 218 -9.41 -0.80 -20.78
CA PRO A 218 -9.60 -0.02 -22.01
C PRO A 218 -11.04 0.45 -22.26
N GLN A 219 -12.03 -0.25 -21.70
CA GLN A 219 -13.44 0.07 -21.82
C GLN A 219 -13.85 1.26 -20.94
N ASN A 220 -13.05 1.59 -19.92
CA ASN A 220 -13.32 2.71 -19.04
C ASN A 220 -12.94 4.03 -19.73
N CYS A 221 -13.92 4.91 -19.91
CA CYS A 221 -13.73 6.16 -20.66
C CYS A 221 -12.89 7.22 -19.95
N TYR A 222 -12.50 7.01 -18.69
CA TYR A 222 -11.62 7.90 -17.95
C TYR A 222 -10.16 7.47 -17.98
N VAL A 223 -9.87 6.21 -18.28
CA VAL A 223 -8.50 5.69 -18.41
C VAL A 223 -7.89 6.17 -19.73
N THR A 224 -6.65 6.65 -19.69
CA THR A 224 -5.99 7.12 -20.91
C THR A 224 -5.30 5.96 -21.64
N GLN A 225 -5.33 6.00 -22.98
CA GLN A 225 -4.67 4.96 -23.80
C GLN A 225 -3.14 4.95 -23.60
N GLN A 226 -2.54 6.07 -23.21
CA GLN A 226 -1.11 6.17 -22.92
C GLN A 226 -0.71 5.35 -21.69
N GLU A 227 -1.54 5.35 -20.64
CA GLU A 227 -1.31 4.54 -19.44
C GLU A 227 -1.42 3.03 -19.75
N LEU A 228 -2.29 2.66 -20.69
CA LEU A 228 -2.52 1.28 -21.11
C LEU A 228 -1.53 0.78 -22.18
N GLU A 229 -0.66 1.61 -22.75
CA GLU A 229 0.29 1.16 -23.79
C GLU A 229 1.12 -0.08 -23.37
N PRO A 230 1.66 -0.16 -22.13
CA PRO A 230 2.39 -1.35 -21.69
C PRO A 230 1.47 -2.54 -21.38
N PHE A 231 0.17 -2.30 -21.18
CA PHE A 231 -0.82 -3.23 -20.66
C PHE A 231 -2.13 -3.15 -21.47
N PRO A 232 -2.16 -3.64 -22.72
CA PRO A 232 -3.27 -3.42 -23.64
C PRO A 232 -4.59 -4.06 -23.19
N PHE A 233 -4.56 -5.01 -22.26
CA PHE A 233 -5.74 -5.68 -21.69
C PHE A 233 -6.21 -5.09 -20.36
N GLY A 234 -5.49 -4.09 -19.83
CA GLY A 234 -5.77 -3.46 -18.55
C GLY A 234 -4.68 -3.70 -17.51
N ILE A 235 -4.81 -2.98 -16.40
CA ILE A 235 -3.86 -2.95 -15.29
C ILE A 235 -4.59 -3.41 -14.03
N ARG A 236 -3.94 -4.27 -13.23
CA ARG A 236 -4.44 -4.74 -11.94
C ARG A 236 -3.61 -4.16 -10.81
N ILE A 237 -4.17 -3.18 -10.12
CA ILE A 237 -3.49 -2.47 -9.02
C ILE A 237 -4.34 -2.31 -7.75
N ASP A 238 -5.63 -2.62 -7.81
CA ASP A 238 -6.51 -2.65 -6.63
C ASP A 238 -6.66 -4.07 -6.11
N TYR A 239 -6.71 -4.22 -4.79
CA TYR A 239 -6.71 -5.54 -4.16
C TYR A 239 -7.69 -5.65 -3.00
N VAL A 240 -8.19 -6.87 -2.80
CA VAL A 240 -8.81 -7.34 -1.56
C VAL A 240 -8.00 -8.52 -1.08
N LEU A 241 -7.18 -8.31 -0.04
CA LEU A 241 -6.28 -9.30 0.53
C LEU A 241 -6.75 -9.67 1.94
N TYR A 242 -6.68 -10.94 2.31
CA TYR A 242 -7.15 -11.38 3.63
C TYR A 242 -6.36 -12.55 4.20
N LYS A 243 -6.41 -12.70 5.53
CA LYS A 243 -5.97 -13.91 6.23
C LYS A 243 -6.77 -14.09 7.52
N THR A 244 -6.73 -15.30 8.05
CA THR A 244 -7.21 -15.61 9.41
C THR A 244 -6.04 -15.92 10.33
N ILE A 245 -6.26 -15.67 11.62
CA ILE A 245 -5.41 -16.16 12.70
C ILE A 245 -6.03 -17.47 13.24
N SER A 246 -5.24 -18.27 13.97
CA SER A 246 -5.58 -19.63 14.40
C SER A 246 -7.01 -19.77 14.97
N GLY A 247 -7.74 -20.81 14.55
CA GLY A 247 -9.11 -21.10 15.03
C GLY A 247 -10.22 -20.66 14.09
N PHE A 248 -9.90 -19.89 13.04
CA PHE A 248 -10.84 -19.46 12.01
C PHE A 248 -10.38 -19.85 10.60
N TYR A 249 -11.37 -20.10 9.75
CA TYR A 249 -11.21 -20.31 8.32
C TYR A 249 -11.96 -19.21 7.58
N MET A 250 -11.32 -18.64 6.57
CA MET A 250 -11.91 -17.62 5.71
C MET A 250 -11.69 -17.98 4.25
N SER A 251 -12.71 -17.74 3.43
CA SER A 251 -12.69 -17.96 1.99
C SER A 251 -13.43 -16.85 1.27
N CYS A 252 -12.94 -16.45 0.10
CA CYS A 252 -13.66 -15.61 -0.84
C CYS A 252 -14.69 -16.46 -1.62
N LYS A 253 -15.99 -16.20 -1.43
CA LYS A 253 -17.04 -16.90 -2.17
C LYS A 253 -17.22 -16.31 -3.56
N THR A 254 -17.35 -15.00 -3.63
CA THR A 254 -17.49 -14.25 -4.89
C THR A 254 -16.60 -13.03 -4.86
N LEU A 255 -16.04 -12.69 -6.01
CA LEU A 255 -15.41 -11.40 -6.25
C LEU A 255 -15.96 -10.86 -7.58
N GLU A 256 -16.47 -9.64 -7.54
CA GLU A 256 -17.01 -8.98 -8.73
C GLU A 256 -16.29 -7.67 -8.96
N THR A 257 -16.08 -7.31 -10.23
CA THR A 257 -15.60 -5.98 -10.62
C THR A 257 -16.63 -5.26 -11.46
N THR A 258 -16.62 -3.93 -11.44
CA THR A 258 -17.20 -3.18 -12.55
C THR A 258 -16.40 -3.43 -13.84
N THR A 259 -16.97 -3.10 -15.00
CA THR A 259 -16.39 -3.47 -16.30
C THR A 259 -16.38 -2.31 -17.31
N GLY A 260 -15.81 -1.17 -16.89
CA GLY A 260 -15.73 0.04 -17.70
C GLY A 260 -17.07 0.76 -17.85
N HIS A 261 -18.05 0.38 -17.02
CA HIS A 261 -19.38 0.95 -16.92
C HIS A 261 -19.80 0.87 -15.45
N ASP A 262 -20.70 1.76 -15.02
CA ASP A 262 -21.31 1.54 -13.72
C ASP A 262 -22.14 0.23 -13.72
N PRO A 263 -22.41 -0.36 -12.54
CA PRO A 263 -23.22 -1.57 -12.41
C PRO A 263 -24.63 -1.51 -13.03
N HIS A 264 -25.12 -0.31 -13.35
CA HIS A 264 -26.42 -0.06 -13.97
C HIS A 264 -26.31 0.36 -15.44
N ARG A 265 -25.17 0.06 -16.10
CA ARG A 265 -24.86 0.35 -17.52
C ARG A 265 -24.76 1.85 -17.87
N GLY A 266 -24.49 2.69 -16.88
CA GLY A 266 -24.11 4.10 -17.04
C GLY A 266 -22.60 4.28 -17.21
N THR A 267 -22.15 5.53 -17.21
CA THR A 267 -20.70 5.85 -17.27
C THR A 267 -19.99 5.35 -16.01
N PRO A 268 -18.69 5.00 -16.05
CA PRO A 268 -17.97 4.48 -14.89
C PRO A 268 -18.09 5.34 -13.63
N LEU A 269 -18.01 4.71 -12.46
CA LEU A 269 -17.96 5.40 -11.15
C LEU A 269 -16.58 6.03 -10.89
N SER A 270 -15.53 5.51 -11.51
CA SER A 270 -14.15 5.99 -11.44
C SER A 270 -13.40 5.58 -12.70
N ASP A 271 -12.17 6.06 -12.90
CA ASP A 271 -11.20 5.47 -13.84
C ASP A 271 -10.70 4.09 -13.38
N HIS A 272 -10.89 3.76 -12.09
CA HIS A 272 -10.74 2.41 -11.56
C HIS A 272 -12.08 1.64 -11.50
N GLU A 273 -11.98 0.32 -11.61
CA GLU A 273 -13.09 -0.61 -11.42
C GLU A 273 -13.23 -0.97 -9.94
N ALA A 274 -14.46 -0.94 -9.42
CA ALA A 274 -14.72 -1.28 -8.03
C ALA A 274 -14.54 -2.78 -7.78
N LEU A 275 -13.94 -3.16 -6.65
CA LEU A 275 -13.87 -4.55 -6.20
C LEU A 275 -14.97 -4.82 -5.17
N MET A 276 -15.82 -5.81 -5.45
CA MET A 276 -16.96 -6.21 -4.62
C MET A 276 -16.78 -7.66 -4.18
N ALA A 277 -16.37 -7.87 -2.93
CA ALA A 277 -16.06 -9.21 -2.42
C ALA A 277 -17.10 -9.70 -1.42
N THR A 278 -17.48 -10.98 -1.51
CA THR A 278 -18.23 -11.66 -0.46
C THR A 278 -17.35 -12.71 0.21
N LEU A 279 -16.96 -12.45 1.44
CA LEU A 279 -16.09 -13.31 2.23
C LEU A 279 -16.91 -14.09 3.26
N TYR A 280 -16.56 -15.36 3.48
CA TYR A 280 -17.14 -16.20 4.52
C TYR A 280 -16.10 -16.54 5.56
N VAL A 281 -16.42 -16.27 6.82
CA VAL A 281 -15.60 -16.62 7.98
C VAL A 281 -16.36 -17.65 8.80
N ARG A 282 -15.68 -18.72 9.19
CA ARG A 282 -16.22 -19.78 10.05
C ARG A 282 -15.18 -20.28 11.03
N HIS A 283 -15.61 -20.95 12.09
CA HIS A 283 -14.66 -21.68 12.93
C HIS A 283 -13.98 -22.82 12.14
N SER A 284 -12.68 -22.96 12.34
CA SER A 284 -11.94 -24.12 11.84
C SER A 284 -12.29 -25.36 12.64
N ALA A 285 -12.44 -26.52 11.98
CA ALA A 285 -12.59 -27.80 12.68
C ALA A 285 -11.34 -28.10 13.53
N PRO A 286 -11.46 -28.81 14.66
CA PRO A 286 -10.33 -29.16 15.52
C PRO A 286 -9.49 -30.29 14.89
N GLN A 287 -8.71 -29.98 13.85
CA GLN A 287 -7.53 -30.69 13.30
C GLN A 287 -7.14 -29.98 11.99
N GLN A 288 -5.89 -29.67 11.66
CA GLN A 288 -4.61 -29.78 12.36
C GLN A 288 -4.06 -28.37 12.54
N ASN A 289 -3.38 -28.12 13.66
CA ASN A 289 -2.44 -27.02 13.78
C ASN A 289 -1.39 -27.18 12.67
N ARG A 290 -1.64 -26.60 11.49
CA ARG A 290 -0.54 -26.10 10.69
C ARG A 290 -0.01 -24.91 11.46
N SER A 291 0.90 -25.18 12.38
CA SER A 291 1.93 -24.21 12.71
C SER A 291 2.41 -23.62 11.37
N PRO A 292 2.67 -22.31 11.27
CA PRO A 292 3.33 -21.75 10.09
C PRO A 292 4.79 -22.20 10.11
N ILE A 293 5.03 -23.50 10.00
CA ILE A 293 6.30 -24.01 9.48
C ILE A 293 6.20 -23.66 8.00
N HIS A 294 6.59 -22.44 7.66
CA HIS A 294 6.80 -22.06 6.27
C HIS A 294 7.59 -23.20 5.63
N ARG A 295 7.03 -23.79 4.57
CA ARG A 295 7.72 -24.86 3.86
C ARG A 295 9.07 -24.32 3.36
N PRO A 296 10.11 -25.15 3.22
CA PRO A 296 11.43 -24.69 2.77
C PRO A 296 11.38 -23.81 1.50
N ALA A 297 10.49 -24.13 0.56
CA ALA A 297 10.24 -23.34 -0.65
C ALA A 297 9.65 -21.94 -0.37
N GLU A 298 8.68 -21.82 0.54
CA GLU A 298 8.07 -20.54 0.93
C GLU A 298 9.09 -19.65 1.67
N ARG A 299 9.94 -20.25 2.52
CA ARG A 299 11.04 -19.52 3.16
C ARG A 299 12.05 -18.99 2.14
N SER A 300 12.36 -19.79 1.13
CA SER A 300 13.28 -19.39 0.06
C SER A 300 12.73 -18.21 -0.75
N LEU A 301 11.42 -18.19 -1.03
CA LEU A 301 10.76 -17.08 -1.73
C LEU A 301 10.81 -15.79 -0.90
N LEU A 302 10.43 -15.86 0.38
CA LEU A 302 10.50 -14.71 1.28
C LEU A 302 11.92 -14.13 1.36
N ILE A 303 12.94 -14.97 1.49
CA ILE A 303 14.35 -14.52 1.53
C ILE A 303 14.77 -13.84 0.22
N SER A 304 14.29 -14.36 -0.93
CA SER A 304 14.55 -13.75 -2.24
C SER A 304 13.94 -12.35 -2.31
N VAL A 305 12.65 -12.23 -1.99
CA VAL A 305 11.91 -10.97 -2.05
C VAL A 305 12.47 -9.93 -1.07
N LEU A 306 12.82 -10.33 0.15
CA LEU A 306 13.47 -9.45 1.13
C LEU A 306 14.83 -8.94 0.63
N ARG A 307 15.61 -9.79 -0.05
CA ARG A 307 16.91 -9.41 -0.62
C ARG A 307 16.75 -8.42 -1.78
N GLU A 308 15.78 -8.66 -2.64
CA GLU A 308 15.48 -7.79 -3.78
C GLU A 308 15.01 -6.41 -3.29
N ALA A 309 14.06 -6.37 -2.34
CA ALA A 309 13.62 -5.14 -1.70
C ALA A 309 14.79 -4.39 -1.02
N TRP A 310 15.65 -5.10 -0.29
CA TRP A 310 16.84 -4.50 0.31
C TRP A 310 17.78 -3.88 -0.74
N THR A 311 17.92 -4.51 -1.91
CA THR A 311 18.76 -4.02 -3.01
C THR A 311 18.17 -2.77 -3.64
N GLU A 312 16.86 -2.77 -3.94
CA GLU A 312 16.17 -1.62 -4.53
C GLU A 312 16.19 -0.38 -3.63
N LEU A 313 16.00 -0.55 -2.31
CA LEU A 313 16.16 0.55 -1.36
C LEU A 313 17.60 1.09 -1.33
N GLY A 314 18.59 0.22 -1.55
CA GLY A 314 20.00 0.61 -1.65
C GLY A 314 20.29 1.45 -2.89
N LEU A 315 19.70 1.08 -4.03
CA LEU A 315 19.79 1.85 -5.27
C LEU A 315 19.15 3.23 -5.10
N GLY A 316 17.94 3.29 -4.53
CA GLY A 316 17.27 4.55 -4.23
C GLY A 316 18.10 5.43 -3.28
N MET A 317 18.69 4.85 -2.23
CA MET A 317 19.52 5.57 -1.29
C MET A 317 20.81 6.12 -1.95
N ALA A 318 21.44 5.35 -2.84
CA ALA A 318 22.59 5.81 -3.61
C ALA A 318 22.21 7.00 -4.52
N GLN A 319 21.04 6.95 -5.16
CA GLN A 319 20.51 8.04 -5.96
C GLN A 319 20.23 9.29 -5.12
N ALA A 320 19.59 9.15 -3.95
CA ALA A 320 19.33 10.26 -3.04
C ALA A 320 20.64 10.93 -2.55
N HIS A 321 21.64 10.13 -2.16
CA HIS A 321 22.96 10.66 -1.80
C HIS A 321 23.67 11.37 -2.96
N TRP A 322 23.53 10.84 -4.18
CA TRP A 322 24.09 11.50 -5.36
C TRP A 322 23.46 12.89 -5.56
N TRP A 323 22.13 13.00 -5.48
CA TRP A 323 21.42 14.27 -5.58
C TRP A 323 21.80 15.23 -4.45
N ALA A 324 21.85 14.76 -3.21
CA ALA A 324 22.31 15.58 -2.09
C ALA A 324 23.75 16.08 -2.32
N THR A 325 24.66 15.23 -2.77
CA THR A 325 26.05 15.63 -3.06
C THR A 325 26.11 16.66 -4.19
N PHE A 326 25.36 16.43 -5.27
CA PHE A 326 25.24 17.37 -6.38
C PHE A 326 24.71 18.74 -5.93
N SER A 327 23.64 18.76 -5.16
CA SER A 327 23.09 19.99 -4.57
C SER A 327 24.09 20.66 -3.62
N GLY A 328 24.90 19.90 -2.90
CA GLY A 328 26.02 20.41 -2.10
C GLY A 328 27.02 21.22 -2.94
N TYR A 329 27.39 20.73 -4.13
CA TYR A 329 28.24 21.49 -5.06
C TYR A 329 27.55 22.76 -5.58
N VAL A 330 26.26 22.70 -5.87
CA VAL A 330 25.46 23.88 -6.29
C VAL A 330 25.44 24.96 -5.20
N ILE A 331 25.24 24.56 -3.93
CA ILE A 331 25.32 25.47 -2.78
C ILE A 331 26.71 26.09 -2.67
N GLY A 332 27.77 25.26 -2.77
CA GLY A 332 29.15 25.72 -2.72
C GLY A 332 29.48 26.74 -3.81
N LEU A 333 29.01 26.51 -5.04
CA LEU A 333 29.13 27.46 -6.14
C LEU A 333 28.37 28.77 -5.85
N GLY A 334 27.14 28.68 -5.36
CA GLY A 334 26.33 29.86 -4.98
C GLY A 334 27.01 30.70 -3.89
N LEU A 335 27.56 30.06 -2.86
CA LEU A 335 28.30 30.74 -1.78
C LEU A 335 29.60 31.38 -2.30
N LEU A 336 30.33 30.70 -3.19
CA LEU A 336 31.53 31.26 -3.80
C LEU A 336 31.21 32.51 -4.62
N LEU A 337 30.14 32.47 -5.43
CA LEU A 337 29.67 33.63 -6.19
C LEU A 337 29.29 34.78 -5.25
N LEU A 338 28.52 34.51 -4.19
CA LEU A 338 28.16 35.54 -3.21
C LEU A 338 29.40 36.18 -2.55
N ALA A 339 30.41 35.38 -2.19
CA ALA A 339 31.66 35.88 -1.64
C ALA A 339 32.42 36.77 -2.63
N LEU A 340 32.53 36.35 -3.89
CA LEU A 340 33.16 37.14 -4.96
C LEU A 340 32.42 38.47 -5.20
N LEU A 341 31.07 38.46 -5.18
CA LEU A 341 30.27 39.67 -5.30
C LEU A 341 30.50 40.64 -4.14
N CYS A 342 30.64 40.14 -2.91
CA CYS A 342 30.97 40.97 -1.75
C CYS A 342 32.34 41.63 -1.90
N ILE A 343 33.34 40.90 -2.40
CA ILE A 343 34.69 41.43 -2.66
C ILE A 343 34.64 42.52 -3.75
N LEU A 344 33.94 42.28 -4.86
CA LEU A 344 33.80 43.24 -5.95
C LEU A 344 33.09 44.53 -5.50
N ALA A 345 32.00 44.38 -4.74
CA ALA A 345 31.25 45.49 -4.18
C ALA A 345 32.10 46.33 -3.20
N ALA A 346 32.89 45.67 -2.34
CA ALA A 346 33.82 46.35 -1.42
C ALA A 346 35.00 47.03 -2.15
N GLY A 347 35.42 46.48 -3.29
CA GLY A 347 36.51 47.00 -4.14
C GLY A 347 36.13 48.21 -5.01
N GLY A 348 34.88 48.71 -4.92
CA GLY A 348 34.43 49.91 -5.63
C GLY A 348 34.17 49.73 -7.13
N GLY A 349 34.16 48.50 -7.65
CA GLY A 349 33.94 48.20 -9.07
C GLY A 349 32.65 47.39 -9.32
N ALA A 350 31.97 47.70 -10.43
CA ALA A 350 30.88 46.90 -11.01
C ALA A 350 29.67 46.61 -10.08
N TRP A 351 29.21 47.61 -9.32
CA TRP A 351 28.02 47.52 -8.45
C TRP A 351 26.76 47.04 -9.19
N GLU A 352 26.60 47.42 -10.45
CA GLU A 352 25.51 46.99 -11.34
C GLU A 352 25.55 45.48 -11.61
N ALA A 353 26.74 44.93 -11.87
CA ALA A 353 26.93 43.49 -12.04
C ALA A 353 26.74 42.73 -10.73
N ALA A 354 27.13 43.33 -9.60
CA ALA A 354 26.92 42.74 -8.28
C ALA A 354 25.43 42.62 -7.94
N ILE A 355 24.61 43.64 -8.25
CA ILE A 355 23.16 43.56 -8.06
C ILE A 355 22.54 42.49 -8.97
N LEU A 356 22.94 42.43 -10.25
CA LEU A 356 22.40 41.46 -11.21
C LEU A 356 22.70 40.00 -10.84
N LEU A 357 23.89 39.75 -10.29
CA LEU A 357 24.36 38.39 -9.95
C LEU A 357 24.00 37.97 -8.51
N TRP A 358 23.57 38.90 -7.65
CA TRP A 358 23.19 38.58 -6.28
C TRP A 358 21.97 37.65 -6.24
N THR A 359 20.90 38.02 -6.96
CA THR A 359 19.65 37.25 -7.04
C THR A 359 19.85 35.80 -7.50
N PRO A 360 20.53 35.51 -8.64
CA PRO A 360 20.76 34.13 -9.05
C PRO A 360 21.66 33.37 -8.06
N SER A 361 22.65 34.03 -7.44
CA SER A 361 23.53 33.38 -6.46
C SER A 361 22.77 32.99 -5.18
N VAL A 362 21.90 33.87 -4.68
CA VAL A 362 20.97 33.55 -3.58
C VAL A 362 20.02 32.42 -3.99
N GLY A 363 19.50 32.46 -5.22
CA GLY A 363 18.65 31.40 -5.78
C GLY A 363 19.34 30.03 -5.79
N LEU A 364 20.63 29.97 -6.17
CA LEU A 364 21.41 28.72 -6.13
C LEU A 364 21.56 28.18 -4.70
N VAL A 365 21.84 29.06 -3.73
CA VAL A 365 21.99 28.65 -2.32
C VAL A 365 20.66 28.16 -1.74
N LEU A 366 19.57 28.91 -1.92
CA LEU A 366 18.27 28.55 -1.37
C LEU A 366 17.66 27.33 -2.07
N GLY A 367 17.66 27.32 -3.40
CA GLY A 367 17.16 26.20 -4.20
C GLY A 367 17.99 24.94 -4.00
N GLY A 368 19.32 25.06 -4.08
CA GLY A 368 20.24 23.97 -3.79
C GLY A 368 20.08 23.45 -2.35
N GLY A 369 19.91 24.35 -1.38
CA GLY A 369 19.67 24.01 0.02
C GLY A 369 18.37 23.22 0.23
N ALA A 370 17.27 23.62 -0.41
CA ALA A 370 16.00 22.90 -0.33
C ALA A 370 16.11 21.49 -0.91
N VAL A 371 16.72 21.34 -2.09
CA VAL A 371 16.93 20.03 -2.73
C VAL A 371 17.87 19.16 -1.91
N TYR A 372 18.95 19.72 -1.36
CA TYR A 372 19.87 19.04 -0.46
C TYR A 372 19.16 18.46 0.77
N LEU A 373 18.41 19.29 1.49
CA LEU A 373 17.69 18.87 2.69
C LEU A 373 16.65 17.80 2.39
N PHE A 374 15.93 17.95 1.27
CA PHE A 374 14.95 16.97 0.83
C PHE A 374 15.60 15.60 0.57
N HIS A 375 16.66 15.52 -0.24
CA HIS A 375 17.30 14.23 -0.55
C HIS A 375 18.05 13.63 0.64
N MET A 376 18.51 14.45 1.59
CA MET A 376 19.02 13.94 2.87
C MET A 376 17.91 13.28 3.70
N GLN A 377 16.70 13.84 3.71
CA GLN A 377 15.55 13.23 4.37
C GLN A 377 15.10 11.95 3.65
N GLU A 378 15.08 11.96 2.32
CA GLU A 378 14.79 10.79 1.50
C GLU A 378 15.77 9.65 1.80
N ALA A 379 17.08 9.92 1.75
CA ALA A 379 18.11 8.94 2.04
C ALA A 379 17.95 8.35 3.45
N LYS A 380 17.58 9.18 4.44
CA LYS A 380 17.31 8.71 5.81
C LYS A 380 16.09 7.79 5.88
N GLY A 381 15.02 8.10 5.14
CA GLY A 381 13.83 7.25 5.04
C GLY A 381 14.13 5.90 4.41
N LEU A 382 14.85 5.90 3.28
CA LEU A 382 15.28 4.70 2.58
C LEU A 382 16.23 3.85 3.44
N TYR A 383 17.21 4.49 4.11
CA TYR A 383 18.13 3.83 5.03
C TYR A 383 17.38 3.12 6.17
N ARG A 384 16.38 3.76 6.77
CA ARG A 384 15.58 3.17 7.83
C ARG A 384 14.90 1.88 7.37
N ALA A 385 14.17 1.93 6.25
CA ALA A 385 13.49 0.76 5.70
C ALA A 385 14.49 -0.34 5.31
N GLN A 386 15.63 0.02 4.72
CA GLN A 386 16.69 -0.92 4.36
C GLN A 386 17.32 -1.60 5.59
N ALA A 387 17.59 -0.86 6.66
CA ALA A 387 18.15 -1.41 7.89
C ALA A 387 17.18 -2.37 8.60
N GLU A 388 15.88 -2.05 8.60
CA GLU A 388 14.83 -2.93 9.10
C GLU A 388 14.76 -4.24 8.28
N LEU A 389 14.79 -4.15 6.94
CA LEU A 389 14.85 -5.31 6.06
C LEU A 389 16.11 -6.15 6.31
N GLN A 390 17.26 -5.52 6.51
CA GLN A 390 18.52 -6.23 6.79
C GLN A 390 18.42 -7.06 8.06
N HIS A 391 17.84 -6.50 9.13
CA HIS A 391 17.63 -7.22 10.38
C HIS A 391 16.72 -8.44 10.18
N VAL A 392 15.61 -8.25 9.46
CA VAL A 392 14.65 -9.31 9.15
C VAL A 392 15.27 -10.40 8.28
N LEU A 393 16.04 -10.02 7.27
CA LEU A 393 16.74 -10.93 6.37
C LEU A 393 17.76 -11.78 7.12
N GLY A 394 18.50 -11.19 8.07
CA GLY A 394 19.42 -11.92 8.96
C GLY A 394 18.70 -13.02 9.73
N ARG A 395 17.60 -12.66 10.41
CA ARG A 395 16.76 -13.61 11.15
C ARG A 395 16.16 -14.70 10.26
N ALA A 396 15.74 -14.36 9.05
CA ALA A 396 15.15 -15.33 8.12
C ALA A 396 16.18 -16.38 7.68
N ARG A 397 17.44 -15.96 7.46
CA ARG A 397 18.56 -16.87 7.13
C ARG A 397 18.93 -17.77 8.30
N GLU A 398 19.08 -17.22 9.50
CA GLU A 398 19.36 -18.01 10.71
C GLU A 398 18.28 -19.09 10.94
N ALA A 399 17.01 -18.75 10.74
CA ALA A 399 15.91 -19.70 10.85
C ALA A 399 15.88 -20.75 9.71
N GLN A 400 16.48 -20.45 8.55
CA GLN A 400 16.65 -21.40 7.46
C GLN A 400 17.76 -22.39 7.78
N ASP A 401 18.90 -21.91 8.29
CA ASP A 401 20.06 -22.72 8.65
C ASP A 401 19.75 -23.68 9.81
N LEU A 402 19.05 -23.19 10.85
CA LEU A 402 18.57 -24.03 11.96
C LEU A 402 17.54 -25.08 11.54
N GLY A 403 16.82 -24.86 10.43
CA GLY A 403 15.88 -25.83 9.86
C GLY A 403 16.57 -26.92 9.02
N LEU A 404 17.87 -26.78 8.75
CA LEU A 404 18.69 -27.72 7.98
C LEU A 404 19.61 -28.58 8.86
N GLU A 405 19.71 -28.31 10.16
CA GLU A 405 20.44 -29.17 11.11
C GLU A 405 19.79 -30.58 11.18
N PRO A 406 20.53 -31.67 10.94
CA PRO A 406 20.00 -33.02 11.06
C PRO A 406 19.61 -33.31 12.52
N GLN A 407 18.32 -33.58 12.77
CA GLN A 407 17.89 -34.20 14.03
C GLN A 407 18.66 -35.52 14.21
N PRO A 408 19.37 -35.74 15.33
CA PRO A 408 20.07 -37.01 15.55
C PRO A 408 19.04 -38.15 15.58
N ALA A 409 19.30 -39.19 14.80
CA ALA A 409 18.43 -40.35 14.69
C ALA A 409 18.14 -40.95 16.09
N PRO A 410 16.89 -41.34 16.38
CA PRO A 410 16.60 -42.00 17.64
C PRO A 410 17.33 -43.35 17.67
N LEU A 411 18.16 -43.55 18.70
CA LEU A 411 18.77 -44.83 19.04
C LEU A 411 17.66 -45.89 19.17
N LEU A 412 17.67 -46.86 18.26
CA LEU A 412 16.89 -48.09 18.35
C LEU A 412 17.33 -48.85 19.60
N GLY A 413 16.56 -48.71 20.66
CA GLY A 413 16.54 -49.63 21.78
C GLY A 413 15.51 -50.75 21.54
N GLN A 414 15.76 -51.88 22.20
CA GLN A 414 14.93 -53.07 22.37
C GLN A 414 15.03 -54.12 21.24
N GLN A 415 15.14 -55.42 21.51
CA GLN A 415 14.85 -56.16 22.74
C GLN A 415 15.44 -57.58 22.63
N GLU A 416 15.94 -58.09 23.76
CA GLU A 416 16.00 -59.51 24.06
C GLU A 416 14.62 -60.15 23.84
N GLY A 417 14.61 -61.33 23.22
CA GLY A 417 13.42 -62.14 22.99
C GLY A 417 13.79 -63.61 23.13
N ASP A 418 13.76 -64.07 24.37
CA ASP A 418 13.90 -65.44 24.82
C ASP A 418 12.94 -66.38 24.05
N ARG A 419 13.47 -67.49 23.52
CA ARG A 419 12.68 -68.61 23.01
C ARG A 419 12.51 -69.62 24.15
N ALA A 420 11.29 -69.77 24.65
CA ALA A 420 10.88 -70.94 25.41
C ALA A 420 9.84 -71.73 24.62
N GLU A 421 10.05 -73.05 24.62
CA GLU A 421 9.24 -74.10 24.03
C GLU A 421 7.96 -74.38 24.85
N GLU A 422 7.03 -75.09 24.17
CA GLU A 422 5.76 -75.70 24.61
C GLU A 422 4.49 -74.84 24.68
#